data_AF-A0AAV6VGR0-F1
#
_entry.id   AF-A0AAV6VGR0-F1
#
_cell.length_a   1.000
_cell.length_b   1.000
_cell.length_c   1.000
_cell.angle_alpha   90.00
_cell.angle_beta   90.00
_cell.angle_gamma   90.00
#
_symmetry.space_group_name_H-M   'P 1'
#
loop_
_entity.id
_entity.type
_entity.pdbx_description
1 polymer ?
#
loop_
_entity_poly.entity_id
_entity_poly.type
_entity_poly.pdbx_seq_one_letter_code
_entity_poly.pdbx_strand_id
1 'polypeptide(L)'
;MGSGCSHRSEPPSAQRPTSVDPLPLPADPSSPQKERRVSLHHHPRGGGGGASPPLPGQLPRVVRDAKGSRPPSPPPQGLDRWGGEREEDVEEEAFDISDISDDSDEITHDDENVLRSLALLRIGQLFLDANFPPLESSLYYSHRLVEGKVTWMRPHEMIPEPRLLIDTISRHDIVQGVLADCWFLSSCAAVAQRPDLMRRVIAPYQPLFGPGYRGIVRFRLWRFGRWMSVYVDDLLPTRDGELLFSRCQDRREFWVALLEKAYAKLHGSYEALEGGQAMDALVDLTSGLSERYDLEAAPLNLYQFLLQASTGGAFITCSRKGDWQMANAADPNGLVSGHAYTVTAVAKVPMKEGNKVNLVRIRNPWGNDVEWNGSWNDNDSRWSEVDLQTKHSLEWRRRDDGEFWMEYRDFCREFEEVTICTLGPDFDGDGVAEEAGMVKAIRGKWEVPKTSGGSRNNLELFARNPQYLLSVYEHTEKKSRPQEPFRKDSVDNGGAYCCAVIALMQVRRRCMKHPGRKMMQIGFVVYRTEDPKRRMSVEDFVTNEEEGNSGPYINYREVFARFELAPGHYVIIPATFEPHRQGSFMIRVYADCPFDLRELR
;
A
#
# COMPACT_ATOMS: atom_id res chain seq x y z
N MET A 1 9.58 -4.07 -68.97
CA MET A 1 8.82 -5.11 -69.69
C MET A 1 8.16 -5.95 -68.62
N GLY A 2 6.86 -6.11 -68.46
CA GLY A 2 5.66 -5.78 -69.22
C GLY A 2 4.61 -6.83 -68.82
N SER A 3 3.35 -6.40 -68.70
CA SER A 3 2.10 -7.22 -68.64
C SER A 3 1.90 -8.14 -67.42
N GLY A 4 0.76 -8.19 -66.72
CA GLY A 4 -0.59 -7.72 -67.04
C GLY A 4 -1.62 -8.86 -66.96
N CYS A 5 -2.82 -8.54 -66.45
CA CYS A 5 -4.08 -9.32 -66.37
C CYS A 5 -4.24 -10.32 -65.20
N SER A 6 -5.08 -10.13 -64.18
CA SER A 6 -6.52 -9.77 -64.05
C SER A 6 -7.50 -10.94 -64.27
N HIS A 7 -8.26 -11.31 -63.23
CA HIS A 7 -9.70 -11.50 -63.36
C HIS A 7 -10.42 -11.33 -62.01
N ARG A 8 -11.44 -10.45 -62.03
CA ARG A 8 -12.43 -10.18 -60.99
C ARG A 8 -13.47 -11.30 -60.91
N SER A 9 -14.05 -11.51 -59.73
CA SER A 9 -15.51 -11.68 -59.57
C SER A 9 -15.92 -11.32 -58.14
N GLU A 10 -16.90 -10.43 -58.04
CA GLU A 10 -17.53 -9.88 -56.82
C GLU A 10 -18.81 -10.69 -56.45
N PRO A 11 -19.47 -10.41 -55.31
CA PRO A 11 -20.16 -11.38 -54.45
C PRO A 11 -21.69 -11.42 -54.64
N PRO A 12 -22.44 -12.28 -53.91
CA PRO A 12 -23.88 -12.11 -53.74
C PRO A 12 -24.25 -11.53 -52.36
N SER A 13 -24.79 -10.31 -52.45
CA SER A 13 -26.07 -9.85 -51.90
C SER A 13 -26.43 -10.02 -50.41
N ALA A 14 -26.59 -8.85 -49.78
CA ALA A 14 -27.33 -8.60 -48.56
C ALA A 14 -28.84 -8.93 -48.68
N GLN A 15 -29.42 -9.42 -47.58
CA GLN A 15 -30.84 -9.26 -47.28
C GLN A 15 -30.99 -8.52 -45.95
N ARG A 16 -31.84 -7.50 -45.96
CA ARG A 16 -32.24 -6.64 -44.83
C ARG A 16 -33.66 -7.05 -44.37
N PRO A 17 -34.19 -6.47 -43.27
CA PRO A 17 -34.73 -7.23 -42.14
C PRO A 17 -36.25 -7.39 -42.18
N THR A 18 -36.77 -8.35 -41.42
CA THR A 18 -38.19 -8.47 -41.07
C THR A 18 -38.43 -8.04 -39.63
N SER A 19 -39.18 -6.96 -39.48
CA SER A 19 -39.85 -6.50 -38.26
C SER A 19 -41.15 -7.27 -38.03
N VAL A 20 -41.39 -7.80 -36.82
CA VAL A 20 -42.74 -7.93 -36.22
C VAL A 20 -42.64 -7.92 -34.69
N ASP A 21 -43.13 -6.82 -34.12
CA ASP A 21 -43.87 -6.56 -32.87
C ASP A 21 -43.45 -7.02 -31.46
N PRO A 22 -43.71 -6.14 -30.44
CA PRO A 22 -43.25 -6.30 -29.06
C PRO A 22 -44.25 -7.06 -28.19
N LEU A 23 -43.74 -7.93 -27.32
CA LEU A 23 -44.53 -8.54 -26.25
C LEU A 23 -44.46 -7.72 -24.95
N PRO A 24 -45.53 -7.75 -24.13
CA PRO A 24 -45.87 -6.67 -23.21
C PRO A 24 -45.16 -6.78 -21.84
N LEU A 25 -44.94 -5.61 -21.25
CA LEU A 25 -44.56 -5.39 -19.86
C LEU A 25 -45.55 -6.07 -18.90
N PRO A 26 -45.10 -6.79 -17.85
CA PRO A 26 -45.95 -7.10 -16.73
C PRO A 26 -46.04 -5.91 -15.78
N ALA A 27 -47.26 -5.70 -15.30
CA ALA A 27 -47.73 -4.59 -14.51
C ALA A 27 -47.15 -4.54 -13.08
N ASP A 28 -47.06 -3.31 -12.61
CA ASP A 28 -46.95 -2.85 -11.24
C ASP A 28 -48.09 -3.40 -10.35
N PRO A 29 -47.79 -3.95 -9.16
CA PRO A 29 -48.76 -4.02 -8.08
C PRO A 29 -48.39 -2.99 -7.00
N SER A 30 -49.08 -1.86 -7.07
CA SER A 30 -49.22 -0.92 -5.97
C SER A 30 -49.91 -1.54 -4.74
N SER A 31 -49.40 -1.18 -3.55
CA SER A 31 -50.08 -1.03 -2.24
C SER A 31 -50.12 -2.23 -1.27
N PRO A 32 -50.21 -2.02 0.07
CA PRO A 32 -49.75 -0.88 0.87
C PRO A 32 -48.89 -1.29 2.10
N GLN A 33 -48.08 -0.33 2.57
CA GLN A 33 -47.39 -0.38 3.86
C GLN A 33 -48.39 -0.56 5.01
N LYS A 34 -48.20 -1.61 5.81
CA LYS A 34 -48.79 -1.74 7.14
C LYS A 34 -47.87 -1.03 8.14
N GLU A 35 -48.29 0.16 8.55
CA GLU A 35 -47.86 0.79 9.79
C GLU A 35 -48.07 -0.18 10.97
N ARG A 36 -46.98 -0.56 11.66
CA ARG A 36 -47.07 -1.09 13.02
C ARG A 36 -46.71 0.01 13.99
N ARG A 37 -47.77 0.63 14.47
CA ARG A 37 -47.85 1.48 15.67
C ARG A 37 -47.66 0.58 16.89
N VAL A 38 -46.58 0.76 17.66
CA VAL A 38 -46.50 0.30 19.06
C VAL A 38 -45.97 1.44 19.93
N SER A 39 -46.95 2.16 20.48
CA SER A 39 -47.07 2.58 21.87
C SER A 39 -45.82 2.99 22.66
N LEU A 40 -45.70 4.30 22.80
CA LEU A 40 -45.04 5.00 23.90
C LEU A 40 -45.66 4.62 25.26
N HIS A 41 -44.83 4.35 26.25
CA HIS A 41 -45.15 4.53 27.67
C HIS A 41 -44.35 5.71 28.22
N HIS A 42 -45.08 6.78 28.55
CA HIS A 42 -44.74 7.76 29.58
C HIS A 42 -44.57 7.02 30.92
N HIS A 43 -43.68 7.42 31.85
CA HIS A 43 -43.77 8.60 32.71
C HIS A 43 -42.51 8.69 33.64
N PRO A 44 -42.29 9.73 34.48
CA PRO A 44 -41.49 10.91 34.10
C PRO A 44 -40.49 11.42 35.18
N ARG A 45 -39.85 12.57 34.85
CA ARG A 45 -39.43 13.73 35.69
C ARG A 45 -37.98 13.88 36.19
N GLY A 46 -37.48 15.09 35.90
CA GLY A 46 -36.34 15.83 36.47
C GLY A 46 -35.38 16.26 35.36
N GLY A 47 -35.43 17.45 34.73
CA GLY A 47 -35.48 18.82 35.27
C GLY A 47 -34.08 19.25 35.74
N GLY A 48 -33.34 20.21 35.16
CA GLY A 48 -33.57 21.16 34.08
C GLY A 48 -32.30 21.99 33.80
N GLY A 49 -32.42 23.00 32.92
CA GLY A 49 -31.43 24.07 32.64
C GLY A 49 -30.42 23.69 31.54
N GLY A 50 -30.33 24.33 30.36
CA GLY A 50 -30.74 25.66 29.95
C GLY A 50 -29.51 26.56 29.79
N ALA A 51 -28.88 26.56 28.60
CA ALA A 51 -28.32 27.72 27.89
C ALA A 51 -27.27 27.31 26.83
N SER A 52 -27.39 27.89 25.64
CA SER A 52 -26.36 28.03 24.59
C SER A 52 -26.44 29.47 24.06
N PRO A 53 -25.51 29.95 23.21
CA PRO A 53 -24.08 30.20 23.41
C PRO A 53 -23.76 31.70 23.17
N PRO A 54 -22.48 32.12 23.10
CA PRO A 54 -22.14 33.12 22.08
C PRO A 54 -20.81 32.87 21.33
N LEU A 55 -20.76 33.35 20.09
CA LEU A 55 -19.59 33.63 19.23
C LEU A 55 -19.37 35.17 19.15
N PRO A 56 -18.37 35.71 18.42
CA PRO A 56 -16.94 35.77 18.73
C PRO A 56 -16.39 37.23 18.70
N GLY A 57 -15.20 37.50 19.26
CA GLY A 57 -14.57 38.82 19.07
C GLY A 57 -13.25 39.09 19.80
N GLN A 58 -12.22 39.35 18.98
CA GLN A 58 -11.05 40.22 19.17
C GLN A 58 -9.86 39.79 20.06
N LEU A 59 -8.70 39.80 19.38
CA LEU A 59 -7.32 39.69 19.85
C LEU A 59 -6.94 40.73 20.92
N PRO A 60 -5.91 40.42 21.73
CA PRO A 60 -4.86 41.40 21.94
C PRO A 60 -3.43 40.84 21.77
N ARG A 61 -2.57 41.70 21.22
CA ARG A 61 -1.10 41.61 21.21
C ARG A 61 -0.54 41.79 22.62
N VAL A 62 0.42 40.95 23.04
CA VAL A 62 1.51 41.28 24.00
C VAL A 62 2.70 40.38 23.65
N VAL A 63 3.77 40.92 23.03
CA VAL A 63 5.08 41.29 23.63
C VAL A 63 5.80 40.14 24.34
N ARG A 64 7.01 39.89 23.83
CA ARG A 64 8.03 38.93 24.27
C ARG A 64 8.40 39.12 25.75
N ASP A 65 8.56 38.02 26.47
CA ASP A 65 9.70 37.88 27.38
C ASP A 65 10.05 36.40 27.65
N ALA A 66 11.36 36.15 27.67
CA ALA A 66 11.99 34.86 27.85
C ALA A 66 12.10 34.49 29.34
N LYS A 67 11.84 33.23 29.69
CA LYS A 67 12.55 32.44 30.71
C LYS A 67 12.04 30.99 30.72
N GLY A 68 12.99 30.07 30.85
CA GLY A 68 12.83 28.65 30.58
C GLY A 68 11.85 27.89 31.48
N SER A 69 11.31 26.81 30.94
CA SER A 69 10.57 25.77 31.67
C SER A 69 11.02 24.39 31.17
N ARG A 70 11.31 23.52 32.14
CA ARG A 70 11.72 22.11 31.97
C ARG A 70 10.62 21.28 31.31
N PRO A 71 10.97 20.18 30.59
CA PRO A 71 9.98 19.22 30.11
C PRO A 71 9.36 18.41 31.27
N PRO A 72 8.14 17.86 31.09
CA PRO A 72 7.41 17.16 32.14
C PRO A 72 8.02 15.78 32.44
N SER A 73 8.00 15.42 33.73
CA SER A 73 8.45 14.13 34.26
C SER A 73 7.57 12.96 33.80
N PRO A 74 8.13 11.75 33.61
CA PRO A 74 7.35 10.54 33.29
C PRO A 74 6.52 10.05 34.50
N PRO A 75 5.45 9.26 34.28
CA PRO A 75 4.60 8.75 35.35
C PRO A 75 5.35 7.73 36.23
N PRO A 76 4.91 7.52 37.49
CA PRO A 76 5.66 6.73 38.47
C PRO A 76 5.69 5.24 38.11
N GLN A 77 6.89 4.66 38.21
CA GLN A 77 7.13 3.23 38.05
C GLN A 77 6.51 2.45 39.22
N GLY A 78 5.54 1.60 38.91
CA GLY A 78 5.12 0.50 39.80
C GLY A 78 6.13 -0.64 39.67
N LEU A 79 6.76 -1.01 40.80
CA LEU A 79 7.54 -2.24 40.90
C LEU A 79 6.60 -3.45 40.78
N ASP A 80 6.56 -4.07 39.60
CA ASP A 80 6.20 -5.48 39.49
C ASP A 80 7.45 -6.30 39.25
N ARG A 81 7.72 -7.20 40.20
CA ARG A 81 8.79 -8.21 40.12
C ARG A 81 8.49 -9.15 38.96
N TRP A 82 9.17 -8.98 37.84
CA TRP A 82 9.24 -10.01 36.80
C TRP A 82 10.24 -11.07 37.23
N GLY A 83 9.74 -12.27 37.49
CA GLY A 83 10.55 -13.47 37.60
C GLY A 83 11.21 -13.72 36.25
N GLY A 84 12.53 -13.96 36.27
CA GLY A 84 13.29 -14.30 35.07
C GLY A 84 12.89 -15.67 34.56
N GLU A 85 12.11 -15.70 33.49
CA GLU A 85 12.10 -16.83 32.56
C GLU A 85 13.25 -16.61 31.58
N ARG A 86 14.17 -17.57 31.53
CA ARG A 86 15.25 -17.60 30.55
C ARG A 86 14.59 -17.76 29.19
N GLU A 87 14.84 -16.80 28.30
CA GLU A 87 14.60 -17.00 26.87
C GLU A 87 15.44 -18.22 26.44
N GLU A 88 14.77 -19.33 26.14
CA GLU A 88 15.41 -20.47 25.50
C GLU A 88 15.72 -20.05 24.05
N ASP A 89 17.01 -19.90 23.77
CA ASP A 89 17.57 -19.73 22.44
C ASP A 89 17.24 -20.97 21.60
N VAL A 90 16.06 -20.99 20.96
CA VAL A 90 15.80 -21.89 19.84
C VAL A 90 16.67 -21.37 18.70
N GLU A 91 17.65 -22.19 18.28
CA GLU A 91 18.45 -21.94 17.07
C GLU A 91 17.49 -21.65 15.91
N GLU A 92 17.37 -20.36 15.58
CA GLU A 92 16.64 -19.88 14.41
C GLU A 92 17.32 -20.53 13.20
N GLU A 93 16.58 -21.29 12.37
CA GLU A 93 16.99 -21.50 10.99
C GLU A 93 17.01 -20.12 10.33
N ALA A 94 18.15 -19.44 10.50
CA ALA A 94 18.45 -18.17 9.90
C ALA A 94 18.46 -18.39 8.40
N PHE A 95 17.34 -18.10 7.74
CA PHE A 95 17.33 -17.96 6.30
C PHE A 95 18.42 -16.94 5.96
N ASP A 96 19.48 -17.41 5.31
CA ASP A 96 20.59 -16.53 5.01
C ASP A 96 20.17 -15.61 3.87
N ILE A 97 20.38 -14.32 4.07
CA ILE A 97 20.12 -13.33 3.03
C ILE A 97 21.09 -13.50 1.85
N SER A 98 22.14 -14.33 2.01
CA SER A 98 23.05 -14.81 0.98
C SER A 98 22.42 -15.84 0.03
N ASP A 99 21.37 -16.57 0.46
CA ASP A 99 20.56 -17.47 -0.39
C ASP A 99 19.60 -16.71 -1.33
N ILE A 100 19.68 -15.38 -1.30
CA ILE A 100 19.04 -14.51 -2.26
C ILE A 100 20.10 -14.06 -3.27
N SER A 101 20.32 -14.89 -4.29
CA SER A 101 21.15 -14.55 -5.45
C SER A 101 20.62 -13.30 -6.18
N ASP A 102 21.52 -12.57 -6.84
CA ASP A 102 21.26 -11.30 -7.52
C ASP A 102 20.52 -11.44 -8.86
N ASP A 103 20.28 -12.66 -9.35
CA ASP A 103 19.67 -12.90 -10.66
C ASP A 103 18.14 -13.01 -10.57
N SER A 104 17.45 -12.06 -11.20
CA SER A 104 16.00 -11.88 -11.13
C SER A 104 15.14 -12.96 -11.82
N ASP A 105 15.78 -13.97 -12.41
CA ASP A 105 15.14 -15.06 -13.17
C ASP A 105 15.66 -16.46 -12.80
N GLU A 106 16.46 -16.62 -11.74
CA GLU A 106 16.83 -17.95 -11.26
C GLU A 106 15.63 -18.68 -10.63
N ILE A 107 15.44 -19.95 -11.01
CA ILE A 107 14.49 -20.86 -10.40
C ILE A 107 14.87 -21.01 -8.92
N THR A 108 13.99 -20.59 -8.02
CA THR A 108 14.25 -20.74 -6.59
C THR A 108 14.11 -22.19 -6.16
N HIS A 109 14.68 -22.55 -5.01
CA HIS A 109 14.49 -23.89 -4.43
C HIS A 109 12.99 -24.25 -4.26
N ASP A 110 12.15 -23.26 -3.95
CA ASP A 110 10.69 -23.42 -3.88
C ASP A 110 10.06 -23.71 -5.25
N ASP A 111 10.53 -23.04 -6.31
CA ASP A 111 10.09 -23.34 -7.68
C ASP A 111 10.42 -24.79 -8.05
N GLU A 112 11.64 -25.26 -7.77
CA GLU A 112 12.03 -26.65 -8.04
C GLU A 112 11.17 -27.66 -7.28
N ASN A 113 10.90 -27.40 -5.99
CA ASN A 113 10.10 -28.29 -5.16
C ASN A 113 8.67 -28.40 -5.69
N VAL A 114 8.06 -27.29 -6.08
CA VAL A 114 6.71 -27.29 -6.69
C VAL A 114 6.71 -28.04 -8.01
N LEU A 115 7.69 -27.80 -8.89
CA LEU A 115 7.79 -28.51 -10.17
C LEU A 115 7.97 -30.02 -9.98
N ARG A 116 8.77 -30.45 -9.00
CA ARG A 116 8.90 -31.87 -8.62
C ARG A 116 7.57 -32.43 -8.11
N SER A 117 6.85 -31.71 -7.24
CA SER A 117 5.53 -32.13 -6.76
C SER A 117 4.53 -32.28 -7.91
N LEU A 118 4.52 -31.35 -8.88
CA LEU A 118 3.67 -31.43 -10.06
C LEU A 118 4.01 -32.64 -10.95
N ALA A 119 5.29 -32.94 -11.14
CA ALA A 119 5.74 -34.10 -11.92
C ALA A 119 5.33 -35.44 -11.29
N LEU A 120 5.14 -35.48 -9.97
CA LEU A 120 4.74 -36.67 -9.23
C LEU A 120 3.22 -36.86 -9.11
N LEU A 121 2.41 -35.91 -9.58
CA LEU A 121 0.95 -36.01 -9.54
C LEU A 121 0.46 -37.18 -10.43
N ARG A 122 -0.39 -38.04 -9.86
CA ARG A 122 -1.05 -39.10 -10.62
C ARG A 122 -2.14 -38.50 -11.52
N ILE A 123 -2.54 -39.25 -12.55
CA ILE A 123 -3.68 -38.88 -13.40
C ILE A 123 -4.92 -38.68 -12.51
N GLY A 124 -5.57 -37.52 -12.65
CA GLY A 124 -6.74 -37.14 -11.86
C GLY A 124 -6.43 -36.53 -10.48
N GLN A 125 -5.16 -36.45 -10.08
CA GLN A 125 -4.76 -35.78 -8.85
C GLN A 125 -4.51 -34.29 -9.08
N LEU A 126 -5.01 -33.46 -8.17
CA LEU A 126 -4.77 -32.02 -8.16
C LEU A 126 -3.67 -31.68 -7.14
N PHE A 127 -2.94 -30.60 -7.41
CA PHE A 127 -1.92 -30.06 -6.52
C PHE A 127 -2.54 -29.70 -5.16
N LEU A 128 -1.80 -30.02 -4.10
CA LEU A 128 -2.10 -29.68 -2.73
C LEU A 128 -0.85 -29.04 -2.13
N ASP A 129 -1.00 -27.83 -1.62
CA ASP A 129 0.11 -27.04 -1.10
C ASP A 129 0.48 -27.49 0.31
N ALA A 130 1.54 -28.29 0.42
CA ALA A 130 2.03 -28.78 1.71
C ALA A 130 2.51 -27.66 2.64
N ASN A 131 2.92 -26.51 2.08
CA ASN A 131 3.44 -25.37 2.85
C ASN A 131 2.34 -24.40 3.28
N PHE A 132 1.13 -24.53 2.74
CA PHE A 132 -0.04 -23.76 3.12
C PHE A 132 -1.30 -24.64 3.04
N PRO A 133 -1.39 -25.66 3.91
CA PRO A 133 -2.41 -26.69 3.80
C PRO A 133 -3.81 -26.13 4.09
N PRO A 134 -4.89 -26.75 3.60
CA PRO A 134 -6.27 -26.35 3.85
C PRO A 134 -6.72 -26.70 5.29
N LEU A 135 -6.00 -26.17 6.27
CA LEU A 135 -6.16 -26.42 7.70
C LEU A 135 -6.38 -25.11 8.45
N GLU A 136 -6.84 -25.22 9.69
CA GLU A 136 -7.06 -24.07 10.56
C GLU A 136 -5.78 -23.25 10.78
N SER A 137 -4.61 -23.87 10.80
CA SER A 137 -3.31 -23.18 10.93
C SER A 137 -2.97 -22.24 9.78
N SER A 138 -3.58 -22.42 8.60
CA SER A 138 -3.45 -21.49 7.48
C SER A 138 -4.46 -20.35 7.55
N LEU A 139 -5.52 -20.48 8.36
CA LEU A 139 -6.47 -19.42 8.63
C LEU A 139 -6.02 -18.57 9.81
N TYR A 140 -5.66 -19.21 10.92
CA TYR A 140 -5.50 -18.58 12.22
C TYR A 140 -4.25 -19.12 12.93
N TYR A 141 -3.64 -18.25 13.73
CA TYR A 141 -2.59 -18.59 14.69
C TYR A 141 -2.93 -18.14 16.12
N SER A 142 -3.84 -17.17 16.32
CA SER A 142 -4.20 -16.72 17.66
C SER A 142 -5.70 -16.64 17.92
N HIS A 143 -6.52 -16.26 16.94
CA HIS A 143 -7.97 -16.16 17.14
C HIS A 143 -8.77 -16.50 15.88
N ARG A 144 -9.99 -17.00 16.08
CA ARG A 144 -10.91 -17.30 14.98
C ARG A 144 -11.67 -16.05 14.57
N LEU A 145 -11.67 -15.77 13.26
CA LEU A 145 -12.40 -14.63 12.68
C LEU A 145 -13.88 -14.89 12.48
N VAL A 146 -14.28 -16.17 12.33
CA VAL A 146 -15.67 -16.54 12.12
C VAL A 146 -16.09 -17.72 12.98
N GLU A 147 -17.33 -17.67 13.45
CA GLU A 147 -18.00 -18.81 14.06
C GLU A 147 -18.47 -19.81 12.99
N GLY A 148 -18.53 -21.08 13.38
CA GLY A 148 -18.98 -22.18 12.52
C GLY A 148 -17.84 -22.94 11.84
N LYS A 149 -18.21 -23.88 10.95
CA LYS A 149 -17.27 -24.75 10.24
C LYS A 149 -16.85 -24.09 8.92
N VAL A 150 -15.56 -23.82 8.78
CA VAL A 150 -14.96 -23.41 7.50
C VAL A 150 -14.67 -24.66 6.67
N THR A 151 -15.03 -24.64 5.38
CA THR A 151 -14.71 -25.66 4.39
C THR A 151 -13.78 -25.09 3.34
N TRP A 152 -12.86 -25.91 2.82
CA TRP A 152 -11.98 -25.50 1.73
C TRP A 152 -12.51 -26.09 0.43
N MET A 153 -12.84 -25.24 -0.53
CA MET A 153 -13.41 -25.64 -1.83
C MET A 153 -12.59 -25.04 -2.96
N ARG A 154 -12.47 -25.76 -4.07
CA ARG A 154 -11.89 -25.27 -5.32
C ARG A 154 -12.95 -24.51 -6.11
N PRO A 155 -12.56 -23.52 -6.93
CA PRO A 155 -13.49 -22.75 -7.76
C PRO A 155 -14.48 -23.59 -8.56
N HIS A 156 -14.03 -24.70 -9.16
CA HIS A 156 -14.87 -25.56 -10.00
C HIS A 156 -15.88 -26.41 -9.20
N GLU A 157 -15.74 -26.50 -7.89
CA GLU A 157 -16.71 -27.13 -6.98
C GLU A 157 -17.82 -26.13 -6.59
N MET A 158 -17.55 -24.83 -6.72
CA MET A 158 -18.46 -23.75 -6.33
C MET A 158 -19.30 -23.25 -7.51
N ILE A 159 -18.68 -23.10 -8.69
CA ILE A 159 -19.32 -22.49 -9.86
C ILE A 159 -18.84 -23.16 -11.17
N PRO A 160 -19.70 -23.32 -12.18
CA PRO A 160 -19.27 -23.83 -13.48
C PRO A 160 -18.34 -22.84 -14.19
N GLU A 161 -17.35 -23.40 -14.89
CA GLU A 161 -16.39 -22.67 -15.73
C GLU A 161 -15.66 -21.49 -15.05
N PRO A 162 -15.04 -21.71 -13.87
CA PRO A 162 -14.32 -20.66 -13.16
C PRO A 162 -13.11 -20.17 -13.98
N ARG A 163 -12.84 -18.88 -13.94
CA ARG A 163 -11.69 -18.27 -14.61
C ARG A 163 -10.82 -17.58 -13.58
N LEU A 164 -9.50 -17.62 -13.78
CA LEU A 164 -8.63 -16.73 -13.02
C LEU A 164 -8.96 -15.28 -13.38
N LEU A 165 -9.07 -14.99 -14.68
CA LEU A 165 -9.40 -13.68 -15.26
C LEU A 165 -10.49 -13.87 -16.34
N ILE A 166 -11.55 -13.07 -16.32
CA ILE A 166 -12.63 -13.12 -17.34
C ILE A 166 -12.37 -12.13 -18.46
N ASP A 167 -11.81 -10.96 -18.14
CA ASP A 167 -11.46 -9.92 -19.11
C ASP A 167 -10.01 -9.42 -18.87
N THR A 168 -9.91 -8.19 -18.39
CA THR A 168 -8.69 -7.59 -17.87
C THR A 168 -8.84 -7.36 -16.38
N ILE A 169 -7.71 -7.20 -15.71
CA ILE A 169 -7.68 -6.91 -14.29
C ILE A 169 -8.27 -5.51 -14.10
N SER A 170 -9.28 -5.41 -13.23
CA SER A 170 -9.97 -4.16 -12.96
C SER A 170 -10.04 -3.90 -11.46
N ARG A 171 -9.92 -2.62 -11.09
CA ARG A 171 -10.15 -2.18 -9.70
C ARG A 171 -11.57 -2.50 -9.23
N HIS A 172 -12.54 -2.56 -10.14
CA HIS A 172 -13.94 -2.86 -9.84
C HIS A 172 -14.17 -4.33 -9.49
N ASP A 173 -13.22 -5.22 -9.76
CA ASP A 173 -13.36 -6.63 -9.40
C ASP A 173 -13.30 -6.80 -7.88
N ILE A 174 -12.52 -5.98 -7.19
CA ILE A 174 -12.12 -6.22 -5.80
C ILE A 174 -13.27 -5.92 -4.84
N VAL A 175 -13.72 -6.96 -4.14
CA VAL A 175 -14.70 -6.89 -3.05
C VAL A 175 -14.11 -7.55 -1.81
N GLN A 176 -14.01 -6.80 -0.72
CA GLN A 176 -13.50 -7.29 0.56
C GLN A 176 -14.46 -8.31 1.21
N GLY A 177 -13.88 -9.31 1.87
CA GLY A 177 -14.59 -10.27 2.70
C GLY A 177 -14.61 -9.88 4.18
N VAL A 178 -14.60 -10.89 5.06
CA VAL A 178 -14.62 -10.66 6.53
C VAL A 178 -13.27 -10.30 7.13
N LEU A 179 -12.18 -10.43 6.36
CA LEU A 179 -10.82 -10.19 6.83
C LEU A 179 -10.52 -8.67 6.85
N ALA A 180 -9.84 -8.20 7.89
CA ALA A 180 -9.44 -6.80 8.03
C ALA A 180 -8.11 -6.49 7.30
N ASP A 181 -8.05 -6.84 6.01
CA ASP A 181 -6.88 -6.65 5.13
C ASP A 181 -7.11 -5.58 4.05
N CYS A 182 -8.01 -4.62 4.33
CA CYS A 182 -8.35 -3.52 3.43
C CYS A 182 -7.14 -2.75 2.87
N TRP A 183 -6.04 -2.68 3.64
CA TRP A 183 -4.76 -2.11 3.22
C TRP A 183 -4.16 -2.84 2.01
N PHE A 184 -4.29 -4.17 1.95
CA PHE A 184 -3.83 -5.00 0.84
C PHE A 184 -4.78 -4.90 -0.34
N LEU A 185 -6.10 -5.00 -0.13
CA LEU A 185 -7.09 -4.91 -1.20
C LEU A 185 -7.14 -3.52 -1.86
N SER A 186 -7.00 -2.45 -1.08
CA SER A 186 -6.88 -1.09 -1.63
C SER A 186 -5.60 -0.90 -2.45
N SER A 187 -4.51 -1.58 -2.06
CA SER A 187 -3.27 -1.59 -2.83
C SER A 187 -3.42 -2.38 -4.13
N CYS A 188 -4.10 -3.53 -4.10
CA CYS A 188 -4.45 -4.29 -5.30
C CYS A 188 -5.30 -3.44 -6.26
N ALA A 189 -6.28 -2.70 -5.73
CA ALA A 189 -7.12 -1.80 -6.53
C ALA A 189 -6.32 -0.64 -7.12
N ALA A 190 -5.35 -0.09 -6.37
CA ALA A 190 -4.45 0.94 -6.88
C ALA A 190 -3.63 0.42 -8.07
N VAL A 191 -3.02 -0.75 -7.93
CA VAL A 191 -2.17 -1.38 -8.96
C VAL A 191 -2.98 -1.88 -10.16
N ALA A 192 -4.22 -2.32 -9.95
CA ALA A 192 -5.14 -2.73 -11.02
C ALA A 192 -5.48 -1.60 -12.01
N GLN A 193 -5.23 -0.33 -11.66
CA GLN A 193 -5.33 0.80 -12.61
C GLN A 193 -4.28 0.73 -13.73
N ARG A 194 -3.25 -0.10 -13.57
CA ARG A 194 -2.21 -0.41 -14.57
C ARG A 194 -2.18 -1.91 -14.86
N PRO A 195 -3.12 -2.43 -15.69
CA PRO A 195 -3.18 -3.86 -16.01
C PRO A 195 -1.88 -4.40 -16.63
N ASP A 196 -1.10 -3.54 -17.30
CA ASP A 196 0.23 -3.87 -17.82
C ASP A 196 1.22 -4.27 -16.72
N LEU A 197 1.17 -3.62 -15.56
CA LEU A 197 2.02 -3.93 -14.42
C LEU A 197 1.47 -5.09 -13.60
N MET A 198 0.15 -5.20 -13.47
CA MET A 198 -0.46 -6.33 -12.78
C MET A 198 -0.21 -7.67 -13.52
N ARG A 199 0.03 -7.66 -14.83
CA ARG A 199 0.50 -8.86 -15.57
C ARG A 199 1.85 -9.39 -15.11
N ARG A 200 2.67 -8.57 -14.43
CA ARG A 200 3.91 -9.03 -13.78
C ARG A 200 3.60 -9.88 -12.55
N VAL A 201 2.54 -9.51 -11.81
CA VAL A 201 2.06 -10.21 -10.61
C VAL A 201 1.28 -11.47 -10.98
N ILE A 202 0.37 -11.34 -11.95
CA ILE A 202 -0.57 -12.38 -12.37
C ILE A 202 -0.30 -12.72 -13.84
N ALA A 203 0.36 -13.85 -14.08
CA ALA A 203 0.60 -14.31 -15.44
C ALA A 203 -0.74 -14.62 -16.15
N PRO A 204 -0.89 -14.23 -17.43
CA PRO A 204 -2.08 -14.57 -18.19
C PRO A 204 -2.15 -16.09 -18.41
N TYR A 205 -3.36 -16.64 -18.42
CA TYR A 205 -3.65 -18.05 -18.68
C TYR A 205 -3.13 -19.04 -17.64
N GLN A 206 -3.88 -19.18 -16.55
CA GLN A 206 -3.72 -20.27 -15.58
C GLN A 206 -5.10 -20.93 -15.40
N PRO A 207 -5.34 -22.13 -15.95
CA PRO A 207 -6.67 -22.74 -15.95
C PRO A 207 -7.11 -23.11 -14.53
N LEU A 208 -8.36 -22.82 -14.18
CA LEU A 208 -8.99 -23.25 -12.93
C LEU A 208 -9.96 -24.44 -13.12
N PHE A 209 -10.12 -24.89 -14.38
CA PHE A 209 -10.92 -26.05 -14.75
C PHE A 209 -10.51 -26.55 -16.15
N GLY A 210 -11.00 -27.74 -16.52
CA GLY A 210 -10.87 -28.25 -17.89
C GLY A 210 -9.46 -28.74 -18.26
N PRO A 211 -9.15 -28.83 -19.57
CA PRO A 211 -7.86 -29.32 -20.05
C PRO A 211 -6.68 -28.48 -19.52
N GLY A 212 -5.65 -29.16 -19.01
CA GLY A 212 -4.47 -28.49 -18.44
C GLY A 212 -4.63 -28.04 -16.99
N TYR A 213 -5.83 -28.11 -16.41
CA TYR A 213 -6.03 -27.86 -14.99
C TYR A 213 -5.26 -28.85 -14.11
N ARG A 214 -4.57 -28.31 -13.10
CA ARG A 214 -3.76 -29.07 -12.13
C ARG A 214 -3.98 -28.61 -10.68
N GLY A 215 -4.93 -27.71 -10.43
CA GLY A 215 -5.23 -27.21 -9.07
C GLY A 215 -4.13 -26.33 -8.47
N ILE A 216 -3.38 -25.60 -9.30
CA ILE A 216 -2.26 -24.73 -8.89
C ILE A 216 -2.33 -23.40 -9.63
N VAL A 217 -1.96 -22.32 -8.93
CA VAL A 217 -1.82 -20.97 -9.47
C VAL A 217 -0.51 -20.36 -8.97
N ARG A 218 0.15 -19.58 -9.82
CA ARG A 218 1.40 -18.86 -9.56
C ARG A 218 1.16 -17.35 -9.62
N PHE A 219 1.70 -16.67 -8.63
CA PHE A 219 1.84 -15.22 -8.57
C PHE A 219 3.31 -14.83 -8.51
N ARG A 220 3.67 -13.60 -8.89
CA ARG A 220 4.97 -13.00 -8.58
C ARG A 220 4.78 -11.82 -7.64
N LEU A 221 5.49 -11.83 -6.53
CA LEU A 221 5.46 -10.75 -5.55
C LEU A 221 6.89 -10.31 -5.26
N TRP A 222 7.12 -9.01 -5.23
CA TRP A 222 8.42 -8.45 -4.87
C TRP A 222 8.62 -8.57 -3.36
N ARG A 223 9.78 -9.07 -2.94
CA ARG A 223 10.18 -9.19 -1.55
C ARG A 223 11.66 -8.87 -1.40
N PHE A 224 11.93 -7.80 -0.66
CA PHE A 224 13.27 -7.47 -0.15
C PHE A 224 14.36 -7.45 -1.24
N GLY A 225 14.04 -6.82 -2.38
CA GLY A 225 14.98 -6.62 -3.50
C GLY A 225 14.73 -7.52 -4.71
N ARG A 226 13.92 -8.58 -4.61
CA ARG A 226 13.69 -9.50 -5.74
C ARG A 226 12.22 -9.86 -5.95
N TRP A 227 11.88 -10.23 -7.17
CA TRP A 227 10.58 -10.82 -7.51
C TRP A 227 10.61 -12.31 -7.22
N MET A 228 9.68 -12.81 -6.41
CA MET A 228 9.58 -14.23 -6.05
C MET A 228 8.30 -14.85 -6.59
N SER A 229 8.39 -16.08 -7.09
CA SER A 229 7.21 -16.89 -7.42
C SER A 229 6.53 -17.36 -6.13
N VAL A 230 5.22 -17.22 -6.06
CA VAL A 230 4.39 -17.80 -5.00
C VAL A 230 3.37 -18.72 -5.63
N TYR A 231 3.51 -20.01 -5.37
CA TYR A 231 2.55 -21.01 -5.81
C TYR A 231 1.57 -21.31 -4.70
N VAL A 232 0.30 -21.42 -5.05
CA VAL A 232 -0.76 -21.88 -4.16
C VAL A 232 -1.60 -22.92 -4.90
N ASP A 233 -2.13 -23.90 -4.19
CA ASP A 233 -3.29 -24.62 -4.72
C ASP A 233 -4.51 -23.68 -4.75
N ASP A 234 -5.54 -24.04 -5.51
CA ASP A 234 -6.75 -23.23 -5.65
C ASP A 234 -7.85 -23.56 -4.62
N LEU A 235 -7.55 -24.23 -3.50
CA LEU A 235 -8.50 -24.39 -2.41
C LEU A 235 -8.72 -23.06 -1.68
N LEU A 236 -9.95 -22.59 -1.59
CA LEU A 236 -10.31 -21.32 -0.94
C LEU A 236 -11.18 -21.57 0.30
N PRO A 237 -11.00 -20.79 1.38
CA PRO A 237 -11.86 -20.84 2.56
C PRO A 237 -13.29 -20.41 2.23
N THR A 238 -14.25 -21.25 2.58
CA THR A 238 -15.68 -21.04 2.32
C THR A 238 -16.53 -21.31 3.55
N ARG A 239 -17.71 -20.70 3.56
CA ARG A 239 -18.80 -21.04 4.47
C ARG A 239 -20.08 -21.12 3.65
N ASP A 240 -20.80 -22.24 3.80
CA ASP A 240 -22.04 -22.51 3.06
C ASP A 240 -21.89 -22.39 1.53
N GLY A 241 -20.72 -22.75 1.00
CA GLY A 241 -20.40 -22.69 -0.43
C GLY A 241 -20.00 -21.30 -0.95
N GLU A 242 -19.95 -20.28 -0.10
CA GLU A 242 -19.52 -18.92 -0.46
C GLU A 242 -18.13 -18.60 0.08
N LEU A 243 -17.37 -17.79 -0.65
CA LEU A 243 -16.03 -17.34 -0.23
C LEU A 243 -16.11 -16.52 1.06
N LEU A 244 -15.20 -16.83 2.00
CA LEU A 244 -15.14 -16.14 3.29
C LEU A 244 -14.44 -14.78 3.21
N PHE A 245 -13.36 -14.72 2.45
CA PHE A 245 -12.48 -13.57 2.33
C PHE A 245 -12.75 -12.80 1.03
N SER A 246 -11.73 -12.19 0.44
CA SER A 246 -11.91 -11.38 -0.76
C SER A 246 -12.49 -12.18 -1.94
N ARG A 247 -13.17 -11.48 -2.83
CA ARG A 247 -13.74 -12.06 -4.06
C ARG A 247 -13.75 -11.05 -5.20
N CYS A 248 -13.92 -11.55 -6.42
CA CYS A 248 -14.27 -10.72 -7.55
C CYS A 248 -15.78 -10.38 -7.56
N GLN A 249 -16.14 -9.25 -8.16
CA GLN A 249 -17.54 -8.88 -8.39
C GLN A 249 -18.26 -9.87 -9.33
N ASP A 250 -17.61 -10.33 -10.42
CA ASP A 250 -18.08 -11.51 -11.16
C ASP A 250 -17.70 -12.78 -10.39
N ARG A 251 -18.71 -13.55 -9.97
CA ARG A 251 -18.54 -14.78 -9.19
C ARG A 251 -17.75 -15.88 -9.89
N ARG A 252 -17.57 -15.79 -11.21
CA ARG A 252 -16.77 -16.73 -12.00
C ARG A 252 -15.30 -16.34 -12.06
N GLU A 253 -14.90 -15.17 -11.57
CA GLU A 253 -13.53 -14.68 -11.56
C GLU A 253 -12.89 -14.83 -10.17
N PHE A 254 -11.62 -15.25 -10.11
CA PHE A 254 -10.99 -15.68 -8.85
C PHE A 254 -9.61 -15.07 -8.57
N TRP A 255 -9.12 -14.11 -9.38
CA TRP A 255 -7.78 -13.57 -9.20
C TRP A 255 -7.58 -12.89 -7.84
N VAL A 256 -8.59 -12.16 -7.34
CA VAL A 256 -8.51 -11.44 -6.05
C VAL A 256 -8.34 -12.43 -4.90
N ALA A 257 -9.24 -13.43 -4.81
CA ALA A 257 -9.23 -14.45 -3.76
C ALA A 257 -7.93 -15.27 -3.75
N LEU A 258 -7.42 -15.64 -4.93
CA LEU A 258 -6.21 -16.43 -5.04
C LEU A 258 -4.93 -15.61 -4.80
N LEU A 259 -4.93 -14.32 -5.16
CA LEU A 259 -3.83 -13.41 -4.86
C LEU A 259 -3.75 -13.12 -3.35
N GLU A 260 -4.89 -12.90 -2.69
CA GLU A 260 -5.00 -12.79 -1.23
C GLU A 260 -4.47 -14.05 -0.54
N LYS A 261 -4.83 -15.24 -1.03
CA LYS A 261 -4.28 -16.51 -0.54
C LYS A 261 -2.75 -16.59 -0.68
N ALA A 262 -2.21 -16.22 -1.85
CA ALA A 262 -0.77 -16.22 -2.07
C ALA A 262 -0.05 -15.26 -1.13
N TYR A 263 -0.65 -14.09 -0.87
CA TYR A 263 -0.13 -13.13 0.09
C TYR A 263 -0.22 -13.65 1.52
N ALA A 264 -1.34 -14.26 1.92
CA ALA A 264 -1.53 -14.93 3.21
C ALA A 264 -0.46 -16.02 3.43
N LYS A 265 -0.16 -16.82 2.41
CA LYS A 265 0.92 -17.81 2.45
C LYS A 265 2.29 -17.19 2.76
N LEU A 266 2.63 -16.06 2.11
CA LEU A 266 3.89 -15.36 2.39
C LEU A 266 3.99 -14.84 3.83
N HIS A 267 2.86 -14.49 4.44
CA HIS A 267 2.80 -13.99 5.82
C HIS A 267 2.50 -15.08 6.85
N GLY A 268 2.16 -16.30 6.41
CA GLY A 268 2.03 -17.50 7.22
C GLY A 268 0.58 -17.95 7.51
N SER A 269 -0.40 -17.06 7.43
CA SER A 269 -1.84 -17.36 7.57
C SER A 269 -2.69 -16.19 7.04
N TYR A 270 -4.00 -16.38 6.91
CA TYR A 270 -4.93 -15.28 6.60
C TYR A 270 -5.04 -14.28 7.76
N GLU A 271 -5.14 -14.73 9.02
CA GLU A 271 -5.11 -13.86 10.21
C GLU A 271 -3.87 -12.96 10.21
N ALA A 272 -2.74 -13.48 9.73
CA ALA A 272 -1.53 -12.68 9.63
C ALA A 272 -1.69 -11.49 8.69
N LEU A 273 -2.71 -11.40 7.83
CA LEU A 273 -3.02 -10.24 6.97
C LEU A 273 -3.77 -9.11 7.66
N GLU A 274 -4.37 -9.35 8.81
CA GLU A 274 -5.10 -8.31 9.56
C GLU A 274 -4.18 -7.18 10.03
N GLY A 275 -4.63 -5.93 9.87
CA GLY A 275 -3.89 -4.75 10.31
C GLY A 275 -2.52 -4.63 9.63
N GLY A 276 -2.45 -3.87 8.54
CA GLY A 276 -1.21 -3.61 7.81
C GLY A 276 -1.14 -2.19 7.25
N GLN A 277 -0.12 -1.94 6.44
CA GLN A 277 0.14 -0.63 5.86
C GLN A 277 0.12 -0.73 4.34
N ALA A 278 -0.67 0.12 3.67
CA ALA A 278 -0.81 0.07 2.20
C ALA A 278 0.55 0.21 1.49
N MET A 279 1.47 1.02 2.03
CA MET A 279 2.84 1.13 1.53
C MET A 279 3.55 -0.23 1.40
N ASP A 280 3.26 -1.18 2.30
CA ASP A 280 3.90 -2.49 2.26
C ASP A 280 3.42 -3.32 1.07
N ALA A 281 2.10 -3.33 0.85
CA ALA A 281 1.48 -4.05 -0.25
C ALA A 281 1.81 -3.41 -1.60
N LEU A 282 1.81 -2.07 -1.68
CA LEU A 282 2.20 -1.35 -2.89
C LEU A 282 3.63 -1.70 -3.32
N VAL A 283 4.60 -1.69 -2.40
CA VAL A 283 5.98 -2.10 -2.70
C VAL A 283 6.04 -3.57 -3.13
N ASP A 284 5.32 -4.47 -2.45
CA ASP A 284 5.34 -5.91 -2.78
C ASP A 284 4.68 -6.22 -4.13
N LEU A 285 3.71 -5.41 -4.57
CA LEU A 285 3.02 -5.57 -5.86
C LEU A 285 3.74 -4.89 -7.02
N THR A 286 4.67 -3.96 -6.76
CA THR A 286 5.21 -3.06 -7.80
C THR A 286 6.73 -2.98 -7.85
N SER A 287 7.43 -3.40 -6.78
CA SER A 287 8.84 -3.11 -6.50
C SER A 287 9.19 -1.61 -6.35
N GLY A 288 8.18 -0.75 -6.30
CA GLY A 288 8.33 0.70 -6.30
C GLY A 288 8.84 1.29 -4.99
N LEU A 289 8.82 2.62 -4.94
CA LEU A 289 9.07 3.44 -3.77
C LEU A 289 7.72 3.96 -3.25
N SER A 290 7.37 3.63 -2.01
CA SER A 290 6.15 4.11 -1.37
C SER A 290 6.48 5.14 -0.31
N GLU A 291 5.86 6.31 -0.43
CA GLU A 291 6.01 7.41 0.51
C GLU A 291 4.66 7.74 1.16
N ARG A 292 4.70 7.96 2.46
CA ARG A 292 3.53 8.28 3.28
C ARG A 292 3.57 9.74 3.72
N TYR A 293 2.47 10.44 3.57
CA TYR A 293 2.29 11.82 3.99
C TYR A 293 1.12 11.95 4.95
N ASP A 294 1.38 12.59 6.09
CA ASP A 294 0.36 12.99 7.06
C ASP A 294 -0.47 14.16 6.49
N LEU A 295 -1.79 14.05 6.54
CA LEU A 295 -2.70 15.04 5.98
C LEU A 295 -3.00 16.20 6.93
N GLU A 296 -2.85 16.03 8.24
CA GLU A 296 -2.94 17.12 9.23
C GLU A 296 -1.72 18.04 9.11
N ALA A 297 -0.54 17.45 8.89
CA ALA A 297 0.70 18.16 8.58
C ALA A 297 0.95 18.33 7.07
N ALA A 298 -0.11 18.26 6.24
CA ALA A 298 0.00 18.30 4.78
C ALA A 298 0.77 19.54 4.29
N PRO A 299 1.80 19.36 3.47
CA PRO A 299 2.49 20.46 2.81
C PRO A 299 1.57 21.22 1.84
N LEU A 300 1.79 22.52 1.66
CA LEU A 300 0.88 23.42 0.93
C LEU A 300 0.60 23.00 -0.52
N ASN A 301 1.51 22.27 -1.14
CA ASN A 301 1.45 21.81 -2.52
C ASN A 301 1.28 20.29 -2.65
N LEU A 302 0.92 19.60 -1.56
CA LEU A 302 0.61 18.17 -1.60
C LEU A 302 -0.47 17.86 -2.64
N TYR A 303 -1.46 18.74 -2.84
CA TYR A 303 -2.44 18.57 -3.93
C TYR A 303 -1.81 18.57 -5.32
N GLN A 304 -0.86 19.48 -5.57
CA GLN A 304 -0.20 19.58 -6.88
C GLN A 304 0.64 18.32 -7.14
N PHE A 305 1.34 17.85 -6.11
CA PHE A 305 2.08 16.59 -6.17
C PHE A 305 1.16 15.38 -6.39
N LEU A 306 0.04 15.29 -5.66
CA LEU A 306 -0.98 14.25 -5.85
C LEU A 306 -1.55 14.25 -7.28
N LEU A 307 -1.82 15.45 -7.82
CA LEU A 307 -2.29 15.61 -9.19
C LEU A 307 -1.26 15.05 -10.17
N GLN A 308 0.00 15.48 -10.06
CA GLN A 308 1.10 15.04 -10.92
C GLN A 308 1.31 13.53 -10.82
N ALA A 309 1.49 13.00 -9.60
CA ALA A 309 1.64 11.58 -9.33
C ALA A 309 0.47 10.76 -9.90
N SER A 310 -0.77 11.21 -9.73
CA SER A 310 -1.94 10.54 -10.30
C SER A 310 -1.90 10.51 -11.83
N THR A 311 -1.54 11.61 -12.49
CA THR A 311 -1.41 11.65 -13.96
C THR A 311 -0.22 10.85 -14.49
N GLY A 312 0.89 10.80 -13.76
CA GLY A 312 2.08 10.04 -14.15
C GLY A 312 1.99 8.54 -13.84
N GLY A 313 0.86 8.10 -13.28
CA GLY A 313 0.53 6.68 -13.10
C GLY A 313 1.07 6.08 -11.80
N ALA A 314 1.28 6.91 -10.78
CA ALA A 314 1.53 6.45 -9.42
C ALA A 314 0.33 5.70 -8.84
N PHE A 315 0.60 4.81 -7.90
CA PHE A 315 -0.41 4.07 -7.16
C PHE A 315 -0.66 4.76 -5.84
N ILE A 316 -1.89 5.22 -5.62
CA ILE A 316 -2.20 6.08 -4.49
C ILE A 316 -3.28 5.42 -3.63
N THR A 317 -3.04 5.39 -2.33
CA THR A 317 -3.99 4.93 -1.31
C THR A 317 -4.09 5.97 -0.21
N CYS A 318 -5.17 5.95 0.56
CA CYS A 318 -5.34 6.80 1.74
C CYS A 318 -5.97 5.98 2.86
N SER A 319 -5.82 6.44 4.10
CA SER A 319 -6.44 5.75 5.24
C SER A 319 -7.00 6.74 6.26
N ARG A 320 -8.03 6.30 6.98
CA ARG A 320 -8.63 7.07 8.07
C ARG A 320 -8.12 6.57 9.40
N LYS A 321 -7.89 7.52 10.30
CA LYS A 321 -7.57 7.23 11.70
C LYS A 321 -8.65 6.35 12.34
N GLY A 322 -8.21 5.35 13.07
CA GLY A 322 -9.11 4.50 13.84
C GLY A 322 -8.52 3.14 14.17
N ASP A 323 -9.33 2.34 14.84
CA ASP A 323 -9.02 0.94 15.11
C ASP A 323 -9.56 0.07 13.98
N TRP A 324 -8.66 -0.61 13.27
CA TRP A 324 -9.01 -1.52 12.17
C TRP A 324 -9.91 -2.68 12.64
N GLN A 325 -9.87 -3.02 13.94
CA GLN A 325 -10.76 -4.05 14.52
C GLN A 325 -12.22 -3.60 14.57
N MET A 326 -12.46 -2.28 14.52
CA MET A 326 -13.79 -1.66 14.51
C MET A 326 -14.20 -1.16 13.11
N ALA A 327 -13.43 -1.45 12.07
CA ALA A 327 -13.68 -1.03 10.70
C ALA A 327 -14.79 -1.87 10.03
N ASN A 328 -15.98 -1.93 10.64
CA ASN A 328 -17.11 -2.74 10.19
C ASN A 328 -18.38 -1.92 9.85
N ALA A 329 -18.36 -0.61 10.09
CA ALA A 329 -19.47 0.28 9.78
C ALA A 329 -18.96 1.67 9.38
N ALA A 330 -19.71 2.33 8.49
CA ALA A 330 -19.48 3.73 8.16
C ALA A 330 -20.08 4.68 9.19
N ASP A 331 -19.45 5.84 9.33
CA ASP A 331 -19.96 6.98 10.07
C ASP A 331 -21.09 7.69 9.28
N PRO A 332 -21.75 8.73 9.84
CA PRO A 332 -22.82 9.44 9.14
C PRO A 332 -22.40 10.10 7.81
N ASN A 333 -21.11 10.37 7.61
CA ASN A 333 -20.57 10.88 6.36
C ASN A 333 -20.28 9.76 5.34
N GLY A 334 -20.56 8.50 5.69
CA GLY A 334 -20.39 7.34 4.80
C GLY A 334 -18.96 6.82 4.72
N LEU A 335 -18.09 7.24 5.64
CA LEU A 335 -16.69 6.82 5.68
C LEU A 335 -16.43 5.89 6.87
N VAL A 336 -15.52 4.93 6.70
CA VAL A 336 -15.18 3.88 7.67
C VAL A 336 -13.91 4.28 8.43
N SER A 337 -13.95 4.21 9.76
CA SER A 337 -12.80 4.52 10.62
C SER A 337 -11.80 3.35 10.64
N GLY A 338 -10.49 3.62 10.72
CA GLY A 338 -9.46 2.56 10.75
C GLY A 338 -9.35 1.76 9.45
N HIS A 339 -9.75 2.36 8.32
CA HIS A 339 -9.91 1.68 7.03
C HIS A 339 -9.07 2.32 5.93
N ALA A 340 -8.57 1.49 5.02
CA ALA A 340 -7.82 1.93 3.84
C ALA A 340 -8.73 2.04 2.61
N TYR A 341 -8.42 3.02 1.77
CA TYR A 341 -9.11 3.35 0.53
C TYR A 341 -8.09 3.55 -0.59
N THR A 342 -8.54 3.44 -1.84
CA THR A 342 -7.72 3.73 -3.03
C THR A 342 -8.04 5.13 -3.54
N VAL A 343 -7.03 5.92 -3.91
CA VAL A 343 -7.24 7.14 -4.71
C VAL A 343 -7.13 6.76 -6.18
N THR A 344 -8.21 6.93 -6.93
CA THR A 344 -8.32 6.45 -8.32
C THR A 344 -8.28 7.56 -9.36
N ALA A 345 -8.35 8.82 -8.94
CA ALA A 345 -8.06 9.99 -9.77
C ALA A 345 -7.88 11.24 -8.90
N VAL A 346 -7.09 12.19 -9.40
CA VAL A 346 -7.00 13.54 -8.85
C VAL A 346 -7.22 14.52 -10.00
N ALA A 347 -8.10 15.51 -9.82
CA ALA A 347 -8.47 16.40 -10.92
C ALA A 347 -8.80 17.82 -10.46
N LYS A 348 -8.27 18.80 -11.18
CA LYS A 348 -8.65 20.21 -11.05
C LYS A 348 -9.76 20.51 -12.05
N VAL A 349 -11.00 20.61 -11.56
CA VAL A 349 -12.21 20.67 -12.37
C VAL A 349 -12.65 22.11 -12.60
N PRO A 350 -12.77 22.58 -13.85
CA PRO A 350 -13.35 23.88 -14.17
C PRO A 350 -14.87 23.87 -14.01
N MET A 351 -15.42 24.94 -13.43
CA MET A 351 -16.86 25.17 -13.35
C MET A 351 -17.32 26.17 -14.41
N LYS A 352 -18.62 26.16 -14.69
CA LYS A 352 -19.28 27.18 -15.56
C LYS A 352 -19.07 28.62 -15.09
N GLU A 353 -18.99 28.86 -13.78
CA GLU A 353 -18.76 30.20 -13.21
C GLU A 353 -17.31 30.69 -13.34
N GLY A 354 -16.42 29.89 -13.94
CA GLY A 354 -15.02 30.25 -14.21
C GLY A 354 -14.05 29.96 -13.06
N ASN A 355 -14.55 29.59 -11.88
CA ASN A 355 -13.73 29.02 -10.80
C ASN A 355 -13.32 27.57 -11.09
N LYS A 356 -12.30 27.10 -10.38
CA LYS A 356 -11.82 25.71 -10.42
C LYS A 356 -11.92 25.09 -9.03
N VAL A 357 -12.27 23.82 -8.96
CA VAL A 357 -12.26 23.03 -7.72
C VAL A 357 -11.21 21.93 -7.82
N ASN A 358 -10.60 21.62 -6.68
CA ASN A 358 -9.64 20.54 -6.56
C ASN A 358 -10.38 19.30 -6.02
N LEU A 359 -10.56 18.27 -6.84
CA LEU A 359 -11.23 17.04 -6.46
C LEU A 359 -10.27 15.84 -6.40
N VAL A 360 -10.63 14.87 -5.58
CA VAL A 360 -10.00 13.56 -5.45
C VAL A 360 -11.10 12.50 -5.56
N ARG A 361 -10.88 11.48 -6.40
CA ARG A 361 -11.75 10.30 -6.51
C ARG A 361 -11.17 9.18 -5.67
N ILE A 362 -12.01 8.60 -4.82
CA ILE A 362 -11.63 7.61 -3.82
C ILE A 362 -12.52 6.39 -3.97
N ARG A 363 -11.95 5.21 -3.75
CA ARG A 363 -12.66 3.93 -3.79
C ARG A 363 -12.58 3.22 -2.45
N ASN A 364 -13.73 2.81 -1.92
CA ASN A 364 -13.86 1.87 -0.82
C ASN A 364 -13.66 0.43 -1.33
N PRO A 365 -12.72 -0.36 -0.77
CA PRO A 365 -12.50 -1.76 -1.18
C PRO A 365 -13.68 -2.70 -0.89
N TRP A 366 -14.70 -2.26 -0.14
CA TRP A 366 -15.95 -3.03 0.02
C TRP A 366 -16.75 -3.14 -1.27
N GLY A 367 -16.57 -2.22 -2.23
CA GLY A 367 -17.20 -2.29 -3.55
C GLY A 367 -18.73 -2.26 -3.52
N ASN A 368 -19.31 -1.57 -2.53
CA ASN A 368 -20.75 -1.45 -2.31
C ASN A 368 -21.17 0.02 -2.10
N ASP A 369 -22.43 0.24 -1.70
CA ASP A 369 -23.07 1.54 -1.47
C ASP A 369 -22.54 2.35 -0.27
N VAL A 370 -21.49 1.85 0.40
CA VAL A 370 -20.86 2.57 1.51
C VAL A 370 -19.86 3.59 0.96
N GLU A 371 -20.39 4.76 0.63
CA GLU A 371 -19.72 5.87 -0.03
C GLU A 371 -19.90 7.20 0.71
N TRP A 372 -19.07 8.19 0.35
CA TRP A 372 -19.11 9.54 0.90
C TRP A 372 -20.47 10.24 0.71
N ASN A 373 -21.04 10.74 1.80
CA ASN A 373 -22.33 11.46 1.82
C ASN A 373 -22.18 13.00 1.78
N GLY A 374 -20.95 13.52 1.79
CA GLY A 374 -20.71 14.96 1.79
C GLY A 374 -20.70 15.58 0.38
N SER A 375 -20.08 16.76 0.25
CA SER A 375 -20.04 17.48 -1.03
C SER A 375 -19.29 16.68 -2.09
N TRP A 376 -19.75 16.76 -3.35
CA TRP A 376 -19.22 16.05 -4.52
C TRP A 376 -19.50 14.55 -4.61
N ASN A 377 -20.33 14.00 -3.72
CA ASN A 377 -20.88 12.66 -3.91
C ASN A 377 -21.62 12.52 -5.26
N ASP A 378 -21.90 11.29 -5.67
CA ASP A 378 -22.50 10.94 -6.97
C ASP A 378 -23.84 11.67 -7.26
N ASN A 379 -24.61 11.94 -6.21
CA ASN A 379 -25.92 12.56 -6.30
C ASN A 379 -25.90 14.09 -6.10
N ASP A 380 -24.72 14.69 -5.87
CA ASP A 380 -24.61 16.12 -5.59
C ASP A 380 -25.03 16.98 -6.80
N SER A 381 -25.90 17.95 -6.55
CA SER A 381 -26.34 18.95 -7.52
C SER A 381 -25.20 19.77 -8.13
N ARG A 382 -24.06 19.93 -7.45
CA ARG A 382 -22.88 20.65 -7.95
C ARG A 382 -22.34 20.09 -9.25
N TRP A 383 -22.54 18.80 -9.52
CA TRP A 383 -22.20 18.22 -10.82
C TRP A 383 -22.92 18.90 -11.99
N SER A 384 -24.06 19.58 -11.77
CA SER A 384 -24.73 20.35 -12.83
C SER A 384 -23.90 21.54 -13.35
N GLU A 385 -22.92 22.01 -12.56
CA GLU A 385 -21.99 23.09 -12.91
C GLU A 385 -20.77 22.63 -13.71
N VAL A 386 -20.59 21.31 -13.87
CA VAL A 386 -19.51 20.71 -14.65
C VAL A 386 -20.05 20.29 -16.02
N ASP A 387 -19.35 20.67 -17.09
CA ASP A 387 -19.75 20.32 -18.45
C ASP A 387 -19.61 18.81 -18.74
N LEU A 388 -20.31 18.33 -19.77
CA LEU A 388 -20.39 16.90 -20.07
C LEU A 388 -19.04 16.31 -20.52
N GLN A 389 -18.20 17.09 -21.20
CA GLN A 389 -16.89 16.62 -21.66
C GLN A 389 -15.95 16.42 -20.47
N THR A 390 -15.94 17.37 -19.53
CA THR A 390 -15.19 17.25 -18.27
C THR A 390 -15.68 16.03 -17.47
N LYS A 391 -17.00 15.85 -17.30
CA LYS A 391 -17.55 14.65 -16.63
C LYS A 391 -17.11 13.33 -17.27
N HIS A 392 -17.10 13.28 -18.61
CA HIS A 392 -16.62 12.10 -19.32
C HIS A 392 -15.14 11.83 -19.05
N SER A 393 -14.29 12.87 -19.04
CA SER A 393 -12.86 12.74 -18.71
C SER A 393 -12.59 12.30 -17.27
N LEU A 394 -13.48 12.66 -16.34
CA LEU A 394 -13.45 12.24 -14.94
C LEU A 394 -14.02 10.82 -14.74
N GLU A 395 -14.49 10.16 -15.81
CA GLU A 395 -15.29 8.94 -15.76
C GLU A 395 -16.42 9.02 -14.72
N TRP A 396 -17.01 10.20 -14.54
CA TRP A 396 -18.06 10.42 -13.54
C TRP A 396 -19.29 9.56 -13.87
N ARG A 397 -19.77 8.81 -12.89
CA ARG A 397 -20.95 7.95 -12.97
C ARG A 397 -21.77 8.14 -11.69
N ARG A 398 -23.02 7.71 -11.72
CA ARG A 398 -23.87 7.58 -10.52
C ARG A 398 -24.07 6.11 -10.26
N ARG A 399 -23.28 5.54 -9.36
CA ARG A 399 -23.27 4.10 -9.11
C ARG A 399 -22.87 3.82 -7.68
N ASP A 400 -23.55 2.85 -7.08
CA ASP A 400 -23.20 2.32 -5.76
C ASP A 400 -22.10 1.26 -5.94
N ASP A 401 -20.88 1.68 -6.26
CA ASP A 401 -19.73 0.82 -6.58
C ASP A 401 -18.50 1.04 -5.68
N GLY A 402 -18.66 1.89 -4.67
CA GLY A 402 -17.65 2.27 -3.69
C GLY A 402 -16.76 3.42 -4.16
N GLU A 403 -16.87 3.89 -5.42
CA GLU A 403 -16.13 5.06 -5.91
C GLU A 403 -16.92 6.35 -5.74
N PHE A 404 -16.31 7.36 -5.12
CA PHE A 404 -16.91 8.68 -4.97
C PHE A 404 -15.87 9.78 -5.17
N TRP A 405 -16.34 10.98 -5.51
CA TRP A 405 -15.52 12.18 -5.53
C TRP A 405 -15.71 13.00 -4.26
N MET A 406 -14.67 13.68 -3.82
CA MET A 406 -14.73 14.67 -2.75
C MET A 406 -13.79 15.86 -3.04
N GLU A 407 -14.04 16.99 -2.39
CA GLU A 407 -13.12 18.13 -2.45
C GLU A 407 -11.84 17.82 -1.68
N TYR A 408 -10.68 18.26 -2.19
CA TYR A 408 -9.39 18.03 -1.51
C TYR A 408 -9.36 18.56 -0.07
N ARG A 409 -10.10 19.63 0.22
CA ARG A 409 -10.21 20.15 1.59
C ARG A 409 -10.96 19.19 2.51
N ASP A 410 -12.00 18.51 2.02
CA ASP A 410 -12.67 17.43 2.77
C ASP A 410 -11.72 16.25 2.94
N PHE A 411 -10.97 15.88 1.89
CA PHE A 411 -9.98 14.81 1.94
C PHE A 411 -8.97 15.00 3.06
N CYS A 412 -8.35 16.18 3.19
CA CYS A 412 -7.40 16.45 4.27
C CYS A 412 -8.03 16.48 5.68
N ARG A 413 -9.35 16.68 5.79
CA ARG A 413 -10.05 16.67 7.08
C ARG A 413 -10.47 15.27 7.52
N GLU A 414 -10.86 14.45 6.55
CA GLU A 414 -11.47 13.15 6.81
C GLU A 414 -10.45 12.00 6.85
N PHE A 415 -9.31 12.14 6.18
CA PHE A 415 -8.25 11.14 6.10
C PHE A 415 -7.03 11.53 6.93
N GLU A 416 -6.34 10.55 7.51
CA GLU A 416 -5.14 10.75 8.33
C GLU A 416 -3.89 10.84 7.46
N GLU A 417 -3.83 10.02 6.41
CA GLU A 417 -2.65 9.91 5.57
C GLU A 417 -2.99 9.61 4.11
N VAL A 418 -2.05 9.94 3.25
CA VAL A 418 -2.00 9.45 1.86
C VAL A 418 -0.66 8.76 1.62
N THR A 419 -0.71 7.59 0.99
CA THR A 419 0.47 6.86 0.52
C THR A 419 0.53 6.94 -1.00
N ILE A 420 1.68 7.35 -1.52
CA ILE A 420 1.96 7.49 -2.95
C ILE A 420 3.08 6.52 -3.27
N CYS A 421 2.84 5.59 -4.19
CA CYS A 421 3.84 4.65 -4.67
C CYS A 421 4.14 4.90 -6.15
N THR A 422 5.39 5.19 -6.45
CA THR A 422 5.90 5.36 -7.81
C THR A 422 6.81 4.18 -8.17
N LEU A 423 6.96 3.85 -9.46
CA LEU A 423 7.83 2.74 -9.90
C LEU A 423 9.33 3.02 -9.73
N GLY A 424 9.66 4.28 -9.51
CA GLY A 424 10.97 4.84 -9.25
C GLY A 424 10.77 6.24 -8.66
N PRO A 425 11.83 6.92 -8.22
CA PRO A 425 11.71 8.24 -7.62
C PRO A 425 11.17 9.23 -8.65
N ASP A 426 10.27 10.09 -8.21
CA ASP A 426 9.87 11.30 -8.93
C ASP A 426 10.57 12.47 -8.24
N PHE A 427 11.68 12.91 -8.82
CA PHE A 427 12.52 13.97 -8.27
C PHE A 427 12.15 15.36 -8.77
N ASP A 428 11.62 15.47 -9.98
CA ASP A 428 11.19 16.74 -10.55
C ASP A 428 9.73 17.10 -10.24
N GLY A 429 8.99 16.13 -9.68
CA GLY A 429 7.60 16.26 -9.30
C GLY A 429 6.66 16.21 -10.50
N ASP A 430 7.09 15.74 -11.67
CA ASP A 430 6.25 15.71 -12.87
C ASP A 430 5.24 14.54 -12.89
N GLY A 431 5.37 13.63 -11.92
CA GLY A 431 4.56 12.43 -11.75
C GLY A 431 5.14 11.18 -12.42
N VAL A 432 6.18 11.32 -13.24
CA VAL A 432 6.82 10.24 -14.00
C VAL A 432 8.04 9.75 -13.20
N ALA A 433 8.13 8.43 -13.03
CA ALA A 433 9.33 7.85 -12.43
C ALA A 433 10.53 8.02 -13.38
N GLU A 434 11.63 8.58 -12.88
CA GLU A 434 12.90 8.67 -13.61
C GLU A 434 13.45 7.26 -13.93
N GLU A 435 14.17 7.11 -15.06
CA GLU A 435 14.65 5.80 -15.55
C GLU A 435 15.40 5.01 -14.46
N ALA A 436 15.08 3.71 -14.35
CA ALA A 436 15.54 2.78 -13.31
C ALA A 436 17.06 2.47 -13.28
N GLY A 437 17.90 3.30 -13.89
CA GLY A 437 19.37 3.20 -13.86
C GLY A 437 20.04 3.81 -12.62
N MET A 438 19.28 4.47 -11.74
CA MET A 438 19.79 5.20 -10.57
C MET A 438 19.32 4.64 -9.22
N VAL A 439 19.14 3.31 -9.13
CA VAL A 439 18.73 2.65 -7.89
C VAL A 439 19.79 1.65 -7.46
N LYS A 440 20.29 1.77 -6.24
CA LYS A 440 21.15 0.75 -5.62
C LYS A 440 20.53 0.28 -4.32
N ALA A 441 20.48 -1.04 -4.15
CA ALA A 441 20.08 -1.67 -2.91
C ALA A 441 21.28 -2.35 -2.27
N ILE A 442 21.42 -2.23 -0.96
CA ILE A 442 22.42 -2.96 -0.19
C ILE A 442 21.77 -3.57 1.05
N ARG A 443 22.21 -4.78 1.40
CA ARG A 443 21.68 -5.54 2.53
C ARG A 443 22.63 -5.47 3.72
N GLY A 444 22.05 -5.56 4.91
CA GLY A 444 22.79 -5.54 6.15
C GLY A 444 22.10 -6.30 7.27
N LYS A 445 22.83 -6.46 8.38
CA LYS A 445 22.38 -7.14 9.59
C LYS A 445 22.74 -6.33 10.83
N TRP A 446 21.81 -6.21 11.76
CA TRP A 446 22.09 -5.87 13.15
C TRP A 446 22.32 -7.19 13.90
N GLU A 447 23.57 -7.46 14.25
CA GLU A 447 24.00 -8.67 14.96
C GLU A 447 24.26 -8.37 16.43
N VAL A 448 23.82 -9.25 17.32
CA VAL A 448 24.08 -9.10 18.77
C VAL A 448 25.42 -9.76 19.12
N PRO A 449 26.28 -9.12 19.91
CA PRO A 449 26.29 -7.71 20.33
C PRO A 449 27.11 -6.80 19.38
N LYS A 450 27.49 -7.30 18.19
CA LYS A 450 28.50 -6.68 17.33
C LYS A 450 28.03 -5.39 16.65
N THR A 451 26.89 -5.43 15.95
CA THR A 451 26.41 -4.35 15.07
C THR A 451 25.01 -3.85 15.43
N SER A 452 24.45 -4.30 16.55
CA SER A 452 23.14 -3.89 17.09
C SER A 452 23.28 -2.72 18.08
N GLY A 453 23.78 -1.59 17.59
CA GLY A 453 24.19 -0.43 18.40
C GLY A 453 23.06 0.43 18.97
N GLY A 454 21.86 0.31 18.42
CA GLY A 454 20.74 1.18 18.80
C GLY A 454 20.89 2.60 18.28
N SER A 455 20.02 3.51 18.71
CA SER A 455 19.98 4.93 18.28
C SER A 455 21.11 5.79 18.85
N ARG A 456 21.19 7.07 18.42
CA ARG A 456 22.16 8.07 18.91
C ARG A 456 22.11 8.35 20.42
N ASN A 457 21.11 7.83 21.14
CA ASN A 457 21.00 7.96 22.60
C ASN A 457 22.23 7.40 23.36
N ASN A 458 22.99 6.50 22.74
CA ASN A 458 24.28 6.05 23.24
C ASN A 458 25.29 6.04 22.09
N LEU A 459 26.14 7.07 21.99
CA LEU A 459 27.07 7.22 20.86
C LEU A 459 28.11 6.09 20.77
N GLU A 460 28.54 5.53 21.91
CA GLU A 460 29.50 4.41 21.92
C GLU A 460 28.93 3.15 21.29
N LEU A 461 27.65 2.85 21.56
CA LEU A 461 26.95 1.74 20.93
C LEU A 461 26.52 2.09 19.50
N PHE A 462 26.03 3.32 19.27
CA PHE A 462 25.61 3.80 17.95
C PHE A 462 26.72 3.66 16.90
N ALA A 463 27.97 3.94 17.28
CA ALA A 463 29.15 3.78 16.43
C ALA A 463 29.37 2.35 15.92
N ARG A 464 28.81 1.35 16.61
CA ARG A 464 28.92 -0.06 16.24
C ARG A 464 27.95 -0.47 15.14
N ASN A 465 26.88 0.28 14.91
CA ASN A 465 25.95 0.00 13.81
C ASN A 465 26.71 -0.08 12.47
N PRO A 466 26.21 -0.86 11.50
CA PRO A 466 26.77 -0.87 10.15
C PRO A 466 26.78 0.57 9.58
N GLN A 467 27.79 0.89 8.78
CA GLN A 467 27.93 2.22 8.17
C GLN A 467 28.10 2.05 6.67
N TYR A 468 27.36 2.83 5.89
CA TYR A 468 27.36 2.74 4.43
C TYR A 468 27.77 4.06 3.82
N LEU A 469 28.79 4.03 2.97
CA LEU A 469 29.22 5.19 2.21
C LEU A 469 28.33 5.37 0.99
N LEU A 470 27.72 6.53 0.89
CA LEU A 470 27.05 7.07 -0.29
C LEU A 470 27.95 8.15 -0.91
N SER A 471 28.41 7.95 -2.14
CA SER A 471 29.21 8.93 -2.89
C SER A 471 28.38 9.48 -4.03
N VAL A 472 28.12 10.78 -4.01
CA VAL A 472 27.27 11.51 -4.94
C VAL A 472 28.15 12.30 -5.89
N TYR A 473 27.95 12.14 -7.20
CA TYR A 473 28.75 12.79 -8.23
C TYR A 473 27.96 13.90 -8.94
N GLU A 474 28.68 14.88 -9.48
CA GLU A 474 28.06 16.00 -10.19
C GLU A 474 27.34 15.53 -11.45
N HIS A 475 26.19 16.13 -11.72
CA HIS A 475 25.39 15.84 -12.90
C HIS A 475 26.09 16.38 -14.15
N THR A 476 26.15 15.61 -15.23
CA THR A 476 26.74 16.10 -16.49
C THR A 476 25.88 17.16 -17.18
N GLU A 477 24.58 17.23 -16.83
CA GLU A 477 23.64 18.21 -17.36
C GLU A 477 23.05 19.06 -16.22
N LYS A 478 23.06 20.39 -16.39
CA LYS A 478 22.38 21.29 -15.45
C LYS A 478 20.87 21.15 -15.62
N LYS A 479 20.22 20.21 -14.92
CA LYS A 479 18.76 20.20 -14.80
C LYS A 479 18.32 21.43 -13.99
N SER A 480 17.25 22.09 -14.45
CA SER A 480 16.59 23.14 -13.69
C SER A 480 16.03 22.57 -12.39
N ARG A 481 16.14 23.32 -11.30
CA ARG A 481 15.77 22.80 -9.99
C ARG A 481 14.30 22.42 -9.91
N PRO A 482 13.98 21.15 -9.59
CA PRO A 482 12.61 20.75 -9.30
C PRO A 482 11.95 21.76 -8.37
N GLN A 483 10.70 22.11 -8.66
CA GLN A 483 9.84 22.63 -7.60
C GLN A 483 9.47 21.46 -6.69
N GLU A 484 10.42 21.05 -5.86
CA GLU A 484 10.22 20.10 -4.77
C GLU A 484 8.93 20.48 -4.03
N PRO A 485 7.99 19.54 -3.85
CA PRO A 485 6.77 19.83 -3.13
C PRO A 485 7.10 20.30 -1.69
N PHE A 486 8.18 19.83 -1.10
CA PHE A 486 8.36 19.99 0.35
C PHE A 486 9.33 21.10 0.76
N ARG A 487 9.67 22.00 -0.18
CA ARG A 487 10.64 23.08 0.04
C ARG A 487 10.09 24.17 0.98
N LYS A 488 10.67 24.28 2.18
CA LYS A 488 10.63 25.51 2.98
C LYS A 488 11.77 26.43 2.53
N ASP A 489 11.46 27.46 1.76
CA ASP A 489 12.26 28.69 1.63
C ASP A 489 13.78 28.54 1.35
N SER A 490 14.25 27.62 0.49
CA SER A 490 15.65 27.70 0.06
C SER A 490 15.80 28.67 -1.12
N VAL A 491 16.61 29.71 -0.94
CA VAL A 491 17.05 30.62 -2.00
C VAL A 491 17.85 29.82 -3.01
N ASP A 492 17.56 30.01 -4.30
CA ASP A 492 18.30 29.35 -5.37
C ASP A 492 19.72 29.93 -5.47
N ASN A 493 20.67 29.30 -4.79
CA ASN A 493 22.08 29.71 -4.80
C ASN A 493 22.85 29.19 -6.03
N GLY A 494 22.19 28.52 -6.99
CA GLY A 494 22.79 28.12 -8.26
C GLY A 494 23.90 27.04 -8.19
N GLY A 495 24.06 26.38 -7.05
CA GLY A 495 24.99 25.24 -6.90
C GLY A 495 24.40 23.95 -7.47
N ALA A 496 25.25 23.06 -7.99
CA ALA A 496 24.85 21.70 -8.38
C ALA A 496 24.42 20.92 -7.12
N TYR A 497 23.27 20.26 -7.18
CA TYR A 497 22.73 19.42 -6.12
C TYR A 497 22.15 18.14 -6.75
N CYS A 498 22.04 17.09 -5.96
CA CYS A 498 21.48 15.80 -6.32
C CYS A 498 20.29 15.50 -5.41
N CYS A 499 19.13 15.25 -5.98
CA CYS A 499 17.99 14.77 -5.22
C CYS A 499 18.14 13.27 -4.98
N ALA A 500 18.03 12.84 -3.74
CA ALA A 500 18.14 11.44 -3.36
C ALA A 500 17.03 11.02 -2.39
N VAL A 501 16.51 9.81 -2.56
CA VAL A 501 15.64 9.16 -1.56
C VAL A 501 16.39 7.98 -0.97
N ILE A 502 16.49 7.95 0.35
CA ILE A 502 17.07 6.83 1.10
C ILE A 502 15.93 6.14 1.84
N ALA A 503 15.77 4.83 1.63
CA ALA A 503 14.77 4.01 2.28
C ALA A 503 15.43 2.83 3.01
N LEU A 504 15.08 2.65 4.29
CA LEU A 504 15.56 1.56 5.15
C LEU A 504 14.40 0.61 5.46
N MET A 505 14.51 -0.63 5.00
CA MET A 505 13.50 -1.68 5.17
C MET A 505 14.00 -2.79 6.11
N GLN A 506 13.23 -3.13 7.15
CA GLN A 506 13.46 -4.32 7.95
C GLN A 506 12.82 -5.57 7.33
N VAL A 507 13.48 -6.73 7.45
CA VAL A 507 13.14 -7.95 6.71
C VAL A 507 12.39 -8.97 7.60
N ARG A 508 11.38 -9.63 7.02
CA ARG A 508 10.72 -10.88 7.51
C ARG A 508 10.15 -10.88 8.94
N ARG A 509 9.61 -9.77 9.44
CA ARG A 509 8.99 -9.76 10.78
C ARG A 509 7.59 -10.36 10.84
N ARG A 510 6.73 -10.09 9.85
CA ARG A 510 5.31 -10.50 9.85
C ARG A 510 5.10 -12.01 9.70
N CYS A 511 6.07 -12.73 9.14
CA CYS A 511 6.06 -14.18 9.00
C CYS A 511 6.67 -14.94 10.20
N MET A 512 7.21 -14.25 11.20
CA MET A 512 7.68 -14.90 12.43
C MET A 512 6.44 -15.29 13.26
N LYS A 513 6.09 -16.57 13.25
CA LYS A 513 4.87 -17.19 13.80
C LYS A 513 4.75 -17.13 15.34
N HIS A 514 5.12 -16.02 15.96
CA HIS A 514 5.01 -15.81 17.39
C HIS A 514 4.21 -14.54 17.70
N PRO A 515 3.10 -14.64 18.44
CA PRO A 515 2.41 -13.48 18.97
C PRO A 515 3.38 -12.72 19.89
N GLY A 516 3.96 -11.62 19.39
CA GLY A 516 4.85 -10.77 20.20
C GLY A 516 6.01 -10.09 19.47
N ARG A 517 6.50 -10.62 18.34
CA ARG A 517 7.60 -9.98 17.58
C ARG A 517 7.08 -8.90 16.63
N LYS A 518 6.70 -7.77 17.22
CA LYS A 518 6.33 -6.53 16.49
C LYS A 518 7.50 -6.04 15.62
N MET A 519 7.17 -5.28 14.57
CA MET A 519 8.16 -4.50 13.82
C MET A 519 9.04 -3.70 14.79
N MET A 520 10.35 -3.68 14.54
CA MET A 520 11.26 -2.87 15.35
C MET A 520 11.07 -1.40 15.02
N GLN A 521 11.27 -0.53 16.01
CA GLN A 521 11.45 0.89 15.75
C GLN A 521 12.79 1.09 15.04
N ILE A 522 12.76 1.46 13.77
CA ILE A 522 13.94 1.64 12.91
C ILE A 522 14.05 3.09 12.45
N GLY A 523 15.28 3.50 12.15
CA GLY A 523 15.61 4.83 11.65
C GLY A 523 17.03 4.85 11.10
N PHE A 524 17.38 5.90 10.38
CA PHE A 524 18.74 6.14 9.93
C PHE A 524 19.14 7.61 10.04
N VAL A 525 20.44 7.84 10.14
CA VAL A 525 21.05 9.18 10.15
C VAL A 525 22.10 9.25 9.06
N VAL A 526 22.23 10.42 8.43
CA VAL A 526 23.18 10.70 7.36
C VAL A 526 24.15 11.79 7.81
N TYR A 527 25.44 11.54 7.63
CA TYR A 527 26.51 12.51 7.89
C TYR A 527 27.34 12.74 6.64
N ARG A 528 27.85 13.95 6.47
CA ARG A 528 28.91 14.21 5.49
C ARG A 528 30.27 13.73 6.03
N THR A 529 31.13 13.22 5.15
CA THR A 529 32.51 12.85 5.47
C THR A 529 33.47 13.35 4.39
N GLU A 530 34.66 13.79 4.80
CA GLU A 530 35.77 14.10 3.89
C GLU A 530 36.70 12.88 3.67
N ASP A 531 36.56 11.84 4.50
CA ASP A 531 37.31 10.59 4.39
C ASP A 531 36.38 9.43 4.00
N PRO A 532 36.31 9.05 2.71
CA PRO A 532 35.42 7.99 2.23
C PRO A 532 35.92 6.58 2.59
N LYS A 533 37.08 6.43 3.24
CA LYS A 533 37.64 5.12 3.59
C LYS A 533 37.46 4.77 5.06
N ARG A 534 37.18 5.76 5.91
CA ARG A 534 37.14 5.62 7.36
C ARG A 534 35.69 5.53 7.86
N ARG A 535 35.45 4.62 8.80
CA ARG A 535 34.20 4.61 9.59
C ARG A 535 34.15 5.81 10.53
N MET A 536 32.96 6.38 10.69
CA MET A 536 32.71 7.42 11.68
C MET A 536 32.84 6.86 13.10
N SER A 537 33.55 7.61 13.92
CA SER A 537 33.80 7.34 15.34
C SER A 537 32.88 8.17 16.23
N VAL A 538 32.95 7.91 17.54
CA VAL A 538 32.21 8.69 18.54
C VAL A 538 32.53 10.19 18.46
N GLU A 539 33.79 10.55 18.24
CA GLU A 539 34.22 11.95 18.08
C GLU A 539 33.50 12.60 16.88
N ASP A 540 33.46 11.90 15.74
CA ASP A 540 32.78 12.41 14.54
C ASP A 540 31.29 12.66 14.78
N PHE A 541 30.64 11.82 15.59
CA PHE A 541 29.22 11.97 15.94
C PHE A 541 28.93 13.14 16.89
N VAL A 542 29.94 13.59 17.62
CA VAL A 542 29.86 14.77 18.49
C VAL A 542 30.16 16.04 17.71
N THR A 543 31.12 16.00 16.78
CA THR A 543 31.60 17.19 16.07
C THR A 543 30.83 17.50 14.80
N ASN A 544 30.36 16.49 14.07
CA ASN A 544 29.74 16.69 12.77
C ASN A 544 28.24 16.91 12.90
N GLU A 545 27.72 17.88 12.17
CA GLU A 545 26.28 18.07 12.02
C GLU A 545 25.68 16.96 11.15
N GLU A 546 24.42 16.61 11.44
CA GLU A 546 23.65 15.67 10.62
C GLU A 546 23.26 16.37 9.32
N GLU A 547 23.51 15.72 8.18
CA GLU A 547 22.96 16.19 6.89
C GLU A 547 21.44 15.98 6.87
N GLY A 548 20.98 14.94 7.56
CA GLY A 548 19.56 14.68 7.84
C GLY A 548 19.33 13.27 8.37
N ASN A 549 18.07 12.91 8.58
CA ASN A 549 17.67 11.62 9.12
C ASN A 549 16.27 11.22 8.64
N SER A 550 15.85 10.00 8.94
CA SER A 550 14.53 9.47 8.58
C SER A 550 13.37 10.01 9.44
N GLY A 551 13.60 11.01 10.30
CA GLY A 551 12.67 11.41 11.34
C GLY A 551 12.69 10.47 12.56
N PRO A 552 11.59 10.42 13.34
CA PRO A 552 11.48 9.54 14.51
C PRO A 552 11.69 8.06 14.14
N TYR A 553 12.21 7.28 15.09
CA TYR A 553 12.30 5.84 14.92
C TYR A 553 10.89 5.23 15.02
N ILE A 554 10.42 4.62 13.94
CA ILE A 554 9.03 4.13 13.84
C ILE A 554 9.04 2.63 13.57
N ASN A 555 8.01 1.94 14.08
CA ASN A 555 7.79 0.51 13.91
C ASN A 555 7.12 0.15 12.57
N TYR A 556 7.51 0.81 11.49
CA TYR A 556 7.10 0.43 10.13
C TYR A 556 8.09 -0.56 9.52
N ARG A 557 7.62 -1.29 8.50
CA ARG A 557 8.50 -2.16 7.74
C ARG A 557 9.60 -1.38 7.02
N GLU A 558 9.28 -0.19 6.53
CA GLU A 558 10.21 0.70 5.84
C GLU A 558 10.04 2.15 6.32
N VAL A 559 11.17 2.85 6.48
CA VAL A 559 11.24 4.30 6.73
C VAL A 559 12.05 4.94 5.60
N PHE A 560 11.73 6.18 5.24
CA PHE A 560 12.38 6.88 4.13
C PHE A 560 12.62 8.35 4.47
N ALA A 561 13.54 8.98 3.74
CA ALA A 561 13.69 10.43 3.69
C ALA A 561 14.23 10.88 2.33
N ARG A 562 13.78 12.06 1.90
CA ARG A 562 14.28 12.78 0.72
C ARG A 562 15.40 13.75 1.14
N PHE A 563 16.43 13.85 0.31
CA PHE A 563 17.62 14.66 0.54
C PHE A 563 17.97 15.47 -0.71
N GLU A 564 18.41 16.71 -0.53
CA GLU A 564 19.17 17.46 -1.55
C GLU A 564 20.65 17.42 -1.13
N LEU A 565 21.44 16.58 -1.78
CA LEU A 565 22.84 16.37 -1.46
C LEU A 565 23.73 17.12 -2.45
N ALA A 566 24.70 17.90 -1.96
CA ALA A 566 25.78 18.39 -2.81
C ALA A 566 26.66 17.21 -3.27
N PRO A 567 27.37 17.31 -4.40
CA PRO A 567 28.39 16.33 -4.76
C PRO A 567 29.40 16.15 -3.61
N GLY A 568 29.65 14.90 -3.22
CA GLY A 568 30.44 14.59 -2.03
C GLY A 568 30.22 13.19 -1.48
N HIS A 569 30.73 12.96 -0.27
CA HIS A 569 30.66 11.67 0.42
C HIS A 569 29.84 11.78 1.69
N TYR A 570 28.98 10.79 1.89
CA TYR A 570 28.03 10.71 2.98
C TYR A 570 28.05 9.32 3.62
N VAL A 571 27.82 9.24 4.92
CA VAL A 571 27.73 8.00 5.69
C VAL A 571 26.32 7.83 6.20
N ILE A 572 25.65 6.78 5.75
CA ILE A 572 24.32 6.35 6.20
C ILE A 572 24.50 5.34 7.34
N ILE A 573 23.84 5.60 8.48
CA ILE A 573 23.90 4.74 9.66
C ILE A 573 22.49 4.22 9.97
N PRO A 574 22.12 3.03 9.47
CA PRO A 574 20.86 2.38 9.82
C PRO A 574 20.91 1.80 11.24
N ALA A 575 19.87 2.03 12.03
CA ALA A 575 19.80 1.54 13.40
C ALA A 575 18.38 1.18 13.80
N THR A 576 18.28 0.33 14.83
CA THR A 576 17.09 0.20 15.66
C THR A 576 17.10 1.28 16.75
N PHE A 577 15.95 1.58 17.35
CA PHE A 577 15.88 2.56 18.43
C PHE A 577 16.64 2.06 19.66
N GLU A 578 16.28 0.85 20.11
CA GLU A 578 16.93 0.14 21.21
C GLU A 578 18.18 -0.61 20.70
N PRO A 579 19.27 -0.66 21.48
CA PRO A 579 20.41 -1.52 21.20
C PRO A 579 20.05 -3.00 21.39
N HIS A 580 20.95 -3.89 20.95
CA HIS A 580 20.85 -5.35 21.13
C HIS A 580 19.62 -5.99 20.47
N ARG A 581 19.05 -5.33 19.46
CA ARG A 581 18.00 -5.89 18.61
C ARG A 581 18.64 -6.58 17.39
N GLN A 582 18.45 -7.89 17.28
CA GLN A 582 18.89 -8.66 16.11
C GLN A 582 17.92 -8.51 14.94
N GLY A 583 18.39 -8.29 13.72
CA GLY A 583 17.55 -8.30 12.53
C GLY A 583 18.31 -8.05 11.24
N SER A 584 17.68 -8.39 10.10
CA SER A 584 18.20 -8.06 8.77
C SER A 584 17.46 -6.86 8.19
N PHE A 585 18.16 -6.07 7.38
CA PHE A 585 17.60 -4.91 6.71
C PHE A 585 18.14 -4.76 5.28
N MET A 586 17.49 -3.88 4.53
CA MET A 586 17.91 -3.43 3.20
C MET A 586 17.83 -1.92 3.14
N ILE A 587 18.88 -1.28 2.64
CA ILE A 587 18.87 0.13 2.26
C ILE A 587 18.66 0.20 0.75
N ARG A 588 17.71 1.02 0.31
CA ARG A 588 17.54 1.41 -1.09
C ARG A 588 17.87 2.88 -1.22
N VAL A 589 18.77 3.21 -2.13
CA VAL A 589 19.08 4.60 -2.50
C VAL A 589 18.63 4.81 -3.92
N TYR A 590 17.87 5.88 -4.10
CA TYR A 590 17.41 6.43 -5.35
C TYR A 590 18.08 7.80 -5.49
N ALA A 591 18.60 8.15 -6.66
CA ALA A 591 19.14 9.49 -6.88
C ALA A 591 18.89 9.96 -8.31
N ASP A 592 18.79 11.27 -8.55
CA ASP A 592 18.70 11.82 -9.91
C ASP A 592 20.07 11.94 -10.59
N CYS A 593 21.15 11.74 -9.84
CA CYS A 593 22.54 11.85 -10.28
C CYS A 593 23.30 10.51 -10.14
N PRO A 594 24.44 10.32 -10.84
CA PRO A 594 25.28 9.16 -10.63
C PRO A 594 25.80 9.08 -9.18
N PHE A 595 25.79 7.89 -8.59
CA PHE A 595 26.28 7.66 -7.24
C PHE A 595 26.84 6.26 -7.04
N ASP A 596 27.65 6.09 -5.99
CA ASP A 596 28.11 4.81 -5.48
C ASP A 596 27.63 4.56 -4.05
N LEU A 597 27.29 3.31 -3.76
CA LEU A 597 26.83 2.86 -2.46
C LEU A 597 27.61 1.61 -2.06
N ARG A 598 28.27 1.63 -0.90
CA ARG A 598 29.00 0.46 -0.37
C ARG A 598 29.07 0.47 1.16
N GLU A 599 29.23 -0.70 1.74
CA GLU A 599 29.51 -0.83 3.17
C GLU A 599 30.93 -0.34 3.51
N LEU A 600 31.06 0.36 4.65
CA LEU A 600 32.33 0.70 5.26
C LEU A 600 32.70 -0.39 6.28
N ARG A 601 33.76 -1.16 5.97
CA ARG A 601 34.26 -2.25 6.80
C ARG A 601 35.31 -1.77 7.80
#